data_AF-A0A913XF87-F1
#
_entry.id   AF-A0A913XF87-F1
#
_cell.length_a   1.000
_cell.length_b   1.000
_cell.length_c   1.000
_cell.angle_alpha   90.00
_cell.angle_beta   90.00
_cell.angle_gamma   90.00
#
_symmetry.space_group_name_H-M   'P 1'
#
loop_
_entity.id
_entity.type
_entity.pdbx_description
1 polymer ?
#
loop_
_entity_poly.entity_id
_entity_poly.type
_entity_poly.pdbx_seq_one_letter_code
_entity_poly.pdbx_strand_id
1 'polypeptide(L)'
;MLHVVVSVVLAFLMITPGICSCKDDDAAVQKCVIEYATGFADPKYSSWDDLQLHCHLDGELGKCVQRYLKKDSGPTLVSLAKAAVSYILFEKKIKVCDRFPYKPLLKKLDKVCQTSQAKKDWKKKIERLNKIKMKPYYGHSHLFKCTSELDRRCVREYAKRMRTDQNLCKNIPYKYQCLRNGYHGNCRSNAIRYILDIFPAEADKVLAKLCQSRQDVGV
;
A
#
# COMPACT_ATOMS: atom_id res chain seq x y z
N MET A 1 -44.65 40.23 -40.69
CA MET A 1 -44.67 39.36 -39.49
C MET A 1 -44.05 38.02 -39.86
N LEU A 2 -42.88 37.69 -39.27
CA LEU A 2 -42.61 36.47 -38.47
C LEU A 2 -42.81 35.14 -39.25
N HIS A 3 -41.90 34.18 -39.38
CA HIS A 3 -40.62 33.88 -38.73
C HIS A 3 -39.78 32.97 -39.65
N VAL A 4 -38.49 33.29 -39.84
CA VAL A 4 -37.49 32.35 -40.36
C VAL A 4 -36.93 31.60 -39.15
N VAL A 5 -37.22 30.30 -39.03
CA VAL A 5 -36.66 29.43 -38.00
C VAL A 5 -35.33 28.88 -38.52
N VAL A 6 -34.24 29.59 -38.22
CA VAL A 6 -32.88 29.08 -38.39
C VAL A 6 -32.60 28.11 -37.24
N SER A 7 -32.68 26.81 -37.53
CA SER A 7 -32.28 25.76 -36.59
C SER A 7 -30.76 25.69 -36.52
N VAL A 8 -30.19 26.29 -35.47
CA VAL A 8 -28.78 26.13 -35.10
C VAL A 8 -28.61 24.73 -34.51
N VAL A 9 -28.12 23.79 -35.32
CA VAL A 9 -27.60 22.50 -34.84
C VAL A 9 -26.28 22.80 -34.11
N LEU A 10 -26.38 23.05 -32.80
CA LEU A 10 -25.23 23.04 -31.92
C LEU A 10 -24.75 21.59 -31.78
N ALA A 11 -23.79 21.22 -32.61
CA ALA A 11 -22.95 20.06 -32.38
C ALA A 11 -22.14 20.29 -31.11
N PHE A 12 -22.73 19.95 -29.96
CA PHE A 12 -21.97 19.70 -28.75
C PHE A 12 -21.10 18.47 -29.00
N LEU A 13 -19.87 18.72 -29.45
CA LEU A 13 -18.73 17.84 -29.17
C LEU A 13 -18.64 17.75 -27.65
N MET A 14 -19.41 16.82 -27.07
CA MET A 14 -19.13 16.30 -25.75
C MET A 14 -17.75 15.65 -25.85
N ILE A 15 -16.72 16.42 -25.50
CA ILE A 15 -15.44 15.88 -25.10
C ILE A 15 -15.72 15.10 -23.83
N THR A 16 -16.17 13.85 -23.97
CA THR A 16 -16.22 12.91 -22.87
C THR A 16 -14.79 12.81 -22.35
N PRO A 17 -14.49 13.18 -21.10
CA PRO A 17 -13.19 12.88 -20.53
C PRO A 17 -13.02 11.37 -20.64
N GLY A 18 -11.98 10.94 -21.37
CA GLY A 18 -11.74 9.53 -21.68
C GLY A 18 -11.90 8.69 -20.43
N ILE A 19 -12.94 7.85 -20.42
CA ILE A 19 -13.19 6.88 -19.38
C ILE A 19 -12.02 5.90 -19.45
N CYS A 20 -11.04 6.06 -18.55
CA CYS A 20 -10.02 5.04 -18.35
C CYS A 20 -10.71 3.82 -17.74
N SER A 21 -11.13 2.88 -18.59
CA SER A 21 -11.59 1.56 -18.15
C SER A 21 -10.39 0.82 -17.55
N CYS A 22 -10.38 0.67 -16.23
CA CYS A 22 -9.33 -0.08 -15.52
C CYS A 22 -9.76 -1.55 -15.46
N LYS A 23 -8.93 -2.46 -16.00
CA LYS A 23 -9.21 -3.91 -16.04
C LYS A 23 -8.93 -4.54 -14.69
N ASP A 24 -9.74 -5.50 -14.27
CA ASP A 24 -9.47 -6.25 -13.04
C ASP A 24 -8.28 -7.22 -13.23
N ASP A 25 -7.20 -7.06 -12.45
CA ASP A 25 -5.92 -7.76 -12.62
C ASP A 25 -5.75 -8.91 -11.57
N ASP A 26 -6.79 -9.71 -11.35
CA ASP A 26 -6.86 -10.64 -10.22
C ASP A 26 -5.74 -11.67 -10.16
N ALA A 27 -5.36 -12.24 -11.31
CA ALA A 27 -4.27 -13.20 -11.36
C ALA A 27 -2.94 -12.59 -10.88
N ALA A 28 -2.69 -11.30 -11.15
CA ALA A 28 -1.49 -10.62 -10.70
C ALA A 28 -1.53 -10.35 -9.18
N VAL A 29 -2.69 -9.94 -8.66
CA VAL A 29 -2.89 -9.73 -7.22
C VAL A 29 -2.68 -11.04 -6.48
N GLN A 30 -3.38 -12.11 -6.87
CA GLN A 30 -3.24 -13.43 -6.24
C GLN A 30 -1.80 -13.90 -6.26
N LYS A 31 -1.13 -13.83 -7.42
CA LYS A 31 0.27 -14.26 -7.53
C LYS A 31 1.19 -13.50 -6.57
N CYS A 32 1.16 -12.16 -6.60
CA CYS A 32 2.05 -11.38 -5.75
C CYS A 32 1.76 -11.58 -4.26
N VAL A 33 0.50 -11.76 -3.89
CA VAL A 33 0.09 -11.92 -2.51
C VAL A 33 0.38 -13.34 -1.98
N ILE A 34 0.18 -14.37 -2.81
CA ILE A 34 0.53 -15.75 -2.47
C ILE A 34 2.05 -15.85 -2.30
N GLU A 35 2.85 -15.39 -3.27
CA GLU A 35 4.32 -15.40 -3.16
C GLU A 35 4.81 -14.67 -1.90
N TYR A 36 4.18 -13.55 -1.55
CA TYR A 36 4.47 -12.82 -0.33
C TYR A 36 4.12 -13.62 0.94
N ALA A 37 2.92 -14.19 1.02
CA ALA A 37 2.45 -14.93 2.19
C ALA A 37 3.23 -16.23 2.41
N THR A 38 3.37 -17.04 1.36
CA THR A 38 4.08 -18.34 1.44
C THR A 38 5.57 -18.15 1.66
N GLY A 39 6.13 -17.01 1.22
CA GLY A 39 7.52 -16.66 1.47
C GLY A 39 7.89 -16.60 2.95
N PHE A 40 6.93 -16.37 3.86
CA PHE A 40 7.21 -16.40 5.30
C PHE A 40 7.49 -17.81 5.84
N ALA A 41 6.95 -18.86 5.21
CA ALA A 41 7.16 -20.25 5.63
C ALA A 41 8.08 -21.03 4.69
N ASP A 42 8.66 -20.37 3.69
CA ASP A 42 9.59 -21.00 2.75
C ASP A 42 10.85 -21.48 3.50
N PRO A 43 11.18 -22.79 3.47
CA PRO A 43 12.36 -23.34 4.13
C PRO A 43 13.67 -22.64 3.75
N LYS A 44 13.74 -22.05 2.54
CA LYS A 44 14.87 -21.26 2.07
C LYS A 44 15.23 -20.09 3.00
N TYR A 45 14.24 -19.52 3.70
CA TYR A 45 14.46 -18.38 4.60
C TYR A 45 14.41 -18.76 6.08
N SER A 46 14.49 -20.05 6.40
CA SER A 46 14.46 -20.54 7.78
C SER A 46 15.52 -19.90 8.68
N SER A 47 16.73 -19.67 8.15
CA SER A 47 17.86 -19.07 8.87
C SER A 47 17.83 -17.54 8.96
N TRP A 48 16.91 -16.88 8.27
CA TRP A 48 16.83 -15.42 8.28
C TRP A 48 16.12 -14.98 9.55
N ASP A 49 16.54 -13.86 10.15
CA ASP A 49 15.75 -13.29 11.24
C ASP A 49 14.43 -12.69 10.71
N ASP A 50 13.44 -12.54 11.59
CA ASP A 50 12.09 -12.06 11.23
C ASP A 50 12.08 -10.71 10.54
N LEU A 51 12.97 -9.80 10.94
CA LEU A 51 13.06 -8.48 10.35
C LEU A 51 13.72 -8.54 8.96
N GLN A 52 14.80 -9.32 8.82
CA GLN A 52 15.44 -9.55 7.52
C GLN A 52 14.46 -10.17 6.52
N LEU A 53 13.73 -11.20 6.93
CA LEU A 53 12.73 -11.87 6.12
C LEU A 53 11.63 -10.91 5.66
N HIS A 54 11.06 -10.16 6.61
CA HIS A 54 10.06 -9.14 6.31
C HIS A 54 10.56 -8.10 5.29
N CYS A 55 11.74 -7.51 5.53
CA CYS A 55 12.28 -6.49 4.62
C CYS A 55 12.53 -7.02 3.21
N HIS A 56 12.87 -8.30 3.07
CA HIS A 56 13.03 -8.95 1.78
C HIS A 56 11.71 -9.23 1.09
N LEU A 57 10.75 -9.81 1.80
CA LEU A 57 9.43 -10.13 1.23
C LEU A 57 8.64 -8.87 0.84
N ASP A 58 8.70 -7.79 1.64
CA ASP A 58 8.12 -6.50 1.24
C ASP A 58 8.80 -5.95 -0.03
N GLY A 59 10.12 -6.16 -0.16
CA GLY A 59 10.86 -5.84 -1.37
C GLY A 59 10.41 -6.67 -2.59
N GLU A 60 10.29 -7.99 -2.45
CA GLU A 60 9.81 -8.87 -3.52
C GLU A 60 8.36 -8.58 -3.90
N LEU A 61 7.48 -8.30 -2.94
CA LEU A 61 6.11 -7.83 -3.18
C LEU A 61 6.13 -6.54 -4.01
N GLY A 62 6.97 -5.58 -3.63
CA GLY A 62 7.17 -4.34 -4.39
C GLY A 62 7.60 -4.59 -5.85
N LYS A 63 8.53 -5.53 -6.09
CA LYS A 63 8.97 -5.92 -7.45
C LYS A 63 7.85 -6.61 -8.22
N CYS A 64 7.15 -7.55 -7.60
CA CYS A 64 6.07 -8.30 -8.21
C CYS A 64 4.97 -7.35 -8.68
N VAL A 65 4.48 -6.50 -7.78
CA VAL A 65 3.42 -5.55 -8.11
C VAL A 65 3.88 -4.55 -9.16
N GLN A 66 5.11 -4.05 -9.06
CA GLN A 66 5.68 -3.18 -10.10
C GLN A 66 5.71 -3.85 -11.47
N ARG A 67 5.97 -5.15 -11.57
CA ARG A 67 6.02 -5.90 -12.84
C ARG A 67 4.65 -5.89 -13.52
N TYR A 68 3.59 -6.10 -12.75
CA TYR A 68 2.22 -6.20 -13.28
C TYR A 68 1.51 -4.85 -13.45
N LEU A 69 1.94 -3.81 -12.73
CA LEU A 69 1.31 -2.50 -12.79
C LEU A 69 1.46 -1.83 -14.18
N LYS A 70 0.32 -1.60 -14.83
CA LYS A 70 0.16 -0.94 -16.15
C LYS A 70 -0.75 0.29 -16.03
N LYS A 71 -0.87 1.05 -17.13
CA LYS A 71 -1.68 2.29 -17.17
C LYS A 71 -3.15 2.02 -16.83
N ASP A 72 -3.69 0.91 -17.32
CA ASP A 72 -5.08 0.44 -17.23
C ASP A 72 -5.29 -0.59 -16.11
N SER A 73 -4.35 -0.71 -15.16
CA SER A 73 -4.46 -1.69 -14.08
C SER A 73 -5.65 -1.45 -13.15
N GLY A 74 -6.21 -2.56 -12.68
CA GLY A 74 -7.42 -2.60 -11.87
C GLY A 74 -7.28 -1.99 -10.48
N PRO A 75 -8.41 -1.63 -9.85
CA PRO A 75 -8.42 -0.97 -8.56
C PRO A 75 -7.69 -1.79 -7.48
N THR A 76 -7.85 -3.10 -7.45
CA THR A 76 -7.21 -3.98 -6.45
C THR A 76 -5.70 -4.03 -6.60
N LEU A 77 -5.17 -4.21 -7.81
CA LEU A 77 -3.72 -4.20 -8.05
C LEU A 77 -3.12 -2.83 -7.72
N VAL A 78 -3.83 -1.75 -8.03
CA VAL A 78 -3.40 -0.40 -7.68
C VAL A 78 -3.41 -0.20 -6.16
N SER A 79 -4.41 -0.68 -5.44
CA SER A 79 -4.43 -0.63 -3.97
C SER A 79 -3.32 -1.45 -3.35
N LEU A 80 -3.01 -2.63 -3.89
CA LEU A 80 -1.85 -3.43 -3.48
C LEU A 80 -0.53 -2.66 -3.69
N ALA A 81 -0.37 -2.02 -4.85
CA ALA A 81 0.80 -1.17 -5.16
C ALA A 81 0.91 0.02 -4.18
N LYS A 82 -0.20 0.68 -3.89
CA LYS A 82 -0.27 1.80 -2.96
C LYS A 82 0.06 1.37 -1.53
N ALA A 83 -0.48 0.24 -1.07
CA ALA A 83 -0.18 -0.33 0.24
C ALA A 83 1.30 -0.67 0.35
N ALA A 84 1.84 -1.47 -0.57
CA ALA A 84 3.25 -1.88 -0.60
C ALA A 84 4.20 -0.68 -0.63
N VAL A 85 4.02 0.26 -1.57
CA VAL A 85 4.92 1.41 -1.69
C VAL A 85 4.86 2.33 -0.47
N SER A 86 3.67 2.48 0.16
CA SER A 86 3.52 3.34 1.33
C SER A 86 4.26 2.78 2.55
N TYR A 87 4.17 1.46 2.77
CA TYR A 87 4.83 0.81 3.90
C TYR A 87 6.35 0.78 3.72
N ILE A 88 6.82 0.37 2.55
CA ILE A 88 8.24 0.41 2.18
C ILE A 88 8.83 1.82 2.33
N LEU A 89 8.10 2.85 1.87
CA LEU A 89 8.52 4.23 2.05
C LEU A 89 8.62 4.59 3.53
N PHE A 90 7.61 4.24 4.32
CA PHE A 90 7.61 4.47 5.77
C PHE A 90 8.85 3.84 6.42
N GLU A 91 9.09 2.54 6.22
CA GLU A 91 10.21 1.80 6.81
C GLU A 91 11.57 2.41 6.42
N LYS A 92 11.72 2.83 5.16
CA LYS A 92 12.93 3.53 4.71
C LYS A 92 13.12 4.89 5.38
N LYS A 93 12.04 5.61 5.68
CA LYS A 93 12.11 6.90 6.41
C LYS A 93 12.57 6.72 7.84
N ILE A 94 12.25 5.59 8.46
CA ILE A 94 12.55 5.30 9.87
C ILE A 94 13.72 4.33 10.04
N LYS A 95 14.42 4.01 8.94
CA LYS A 95 15.56 3.11 8.87
C LYS A 95 15.32 1.71 9.44
N VAL A 96 14.17 1.12 9.09
CA VAL A 96 13.86 -0.27 9.42
C VAL A 96 14.23 -1.18 8.24
N CYS A 97 13.69 -0.90 7.05
CA CYS A 97 14.02 -1.60 5.80
C CYS A 97 14.56 -0.61 4.75
N ASP A 98 15.89 -0.49 4.64
CA ASP A 98 16.51 0.57 3.82
C ASP A 98 16.81 0.18 2.36
N ARG A 99 16.80 -1.12 2.06
CA ARG A 99 17.39 -1.64 0.82
C ARG A 99 16.50 -1.50 -0.40
N PHE A 100 15.17 -1.51 -0.25
CA PHE A 100 14.30 -1.51 -1.42
C PHE A 100 14.17 -0.10 -2.07
N PRO A 101 14.33 0.02 -3.40
CA PRO A 101 14.08 1.25 -4.13
C PRO A 101 12.58 1.43 -4.41
N TYR A 102 11.88 2.25 -3.62
CA TYR A 102 10.43 2.51 -3.80
C TYR A 102 10.09 3.46 -4.97
N LYS A 103 11.07 4.26 -5.43
CA LYS A 103 10.84 5.32 -6.44
C LYS A 103 10.28 4.79 -7.77
N PRO A 104 10.75 3.65 -8.34
CA PRO A 104 10.19 3.14 -9.60
C PRO A 104 8.72 2.74 -9.48
N LEU A 105 8.32 2.05 -8.40
CA LEU A 105 6.92 1.72 -8.13
C LEU A 105 6.06 2.98 -7.97
N LEU A 106 6.55 3.98 -7.21
CA LEU A 106 5.86 5.27 -7.05
C LEU A 106 5.67 5.98 -8.40
N LYS A 107 6.70 6.02 -9.25
CA LYS A 107 6.63 6.59 -10.61
C LYS A 107 5.64 5.84 -11.51
N LYS A 108 5.53 4.52 -11.38
CA LYS A 108 4.52 3.75 -12.14
C LYS A 108 3.11 4.10 -11.67
N LEU A 109 2.89 4.19 -10.35
CA LEU A 109 1.60 4.60 -9.78
C LEU A 109 1.13 5.99 -10.25
N ASP A 110 2.06 6.94 -10.42
CA ASP A 110 1.73 8.25 -10.99
C ASP A 110 1.18 8.16 -12.43
N LYS A 111 1.61 7.16 -13.20
CA LYS A 111 1.20 6.92 -14.59
C LYS A 111 -0.08 6.11 -14.73
N VAL A 112 -0.57 5.48 -13.66
CA VAL A 112 -1.83 4.74 -13.70
C VAL A 112 -3.00 5.71 -13.89
N CYS A 113 -3.92 5.35 -14.78
CA CYS A 113 -5.18 6.04 -15.03
C CYS A 113 -6.00 6.13 -13.75
N GLN A 114 -5.96 7.26 -13.04
CA GLN A 114 -6.98 7.62 -12.07
C GLN A 114 -7.16 9.14 -12.16
N THR A 115 -8.21 9.61 -12.83
CA THR A 115 -8.58 11.05 -12.86
C THR A 115 -9.41 11.45 -11.64
N SER A 116 -9.54 10.56 -10.65
CA SER A 116 -10.41 10.73 -9.50
C SER A 116 -9.79 11.57 -8.37
N GLN A 117 -10.65 12.20 -7.56
CA GLN A 117 -10.29 12.87 -6.32
C GLN A 117 -9.50 11.94 -5.38
N ALA A 118 -9.85 10.65 -5.34
CA ALA A 118 -9.14 9.64 -4.58
C ALA A 118 -7.64 9.51 -4.96
N LYS A 119 -7.26 9.69 -6.24
CA LYS A 119 -5.84 9.74 -6.64
C LYS A 119 -5.15 10.96 -6.06
N LYS A 120 -5.78 12.13 -6.16
CA LYS A 120 -5.23 13.38 -5.62
C LYS A 120 -5.03 13.29 -4.11
N ASP A 121 -6.00 12.73 -3.40
CA ASP A 121 -5.93 12.57 -1.95
C ASP A 121 -4.86 11.57 -1.53
N TRP A 122 -4.79 10.41 -2.20
CA TRP A 122 -3.70 9.46 -1.96
C TRP A 122 -2.33 10.09 -2.24
N LYS A 123 -2.20 10.84 -3.34
CA LYS A 123 -0.95 11.54 -3.71
C LYS A 123 -0.53 12.55 -2.64
N LYS A 124 -1.47 13.34 -2.13
CA LYS A 124 -1.20 14.25 -0.99
C LYS A 124 -0.72 13.48 0.24
N LYS A 125 -1.38 12.36 0.58
CA LYS A 125 -0.99 11.54 1.73
C LYS A 125 0.42 10.96 1.59
N ILE A 126 0.74 10.33 0.45
CA ILE A 126 2.07 9.75 0.21
C ILE A 126 3.16 10.82 0.13
N GLU A 127 2.85 12.01 -0.40
CA GLU A 127 3.79 13.15 -0.39
C GLU A 127 4.10 13.63 1.03
N ARG A 128 3.11 13.70 1.93
CA ARG A 128 3.33 14.03 3.34
C ARG A 128 4.29 13.03 4.01
N LEU A 129 4.09 11.73 3.76
CA LEU A 129 4.99 10.68 4.24
C LEU A 129 6.40 10.81 3.62
N ASN A 130 6.50 11.10 2.32
CA ASN A 130 7.78 11.25 1.63
C ASN A 130 8.55 12.51 2.05
N LYS A 131 7.87 13.59 2.43
CA LYS A 131 8.48 14.85 2.89
C LYS A 131 8.89 14.83 4.35
N ILE A 132 8.49 13.79 5.11
CA ILE A 132 8.85 13.66 6.51
C ILE A 132 10.38 13.60 6.67
N LYS A 133 10.89 14.43 7.59
CA LYS A 133 12.31 14.48 7.99
C LYS A 133 12.46 13.69 9.28
N MET A 134 12.75 12.40 9.15
CA MET A 134 13.10 11.51 10.24
C MET A 134 14.61 11.28 10.15
N LYS A 135 15.38 12.00 10.97
CA LYS A 135 16.85 11.87 10.99
C LYS A 135 17.32 11.71 12.44
N PRO A 136 18.29 10.81 12.70
CA PRO A 136 18.78 10.57 14.06
C PRO A 136 19.54 11.77 14.68
N TYR A 137 20.05 12.69 13.85
CA TYR A 137 20.94 13.78 14.27
C TYR A 137 20.28 15.16 14.45
N TYR A 138 19.04 15.32 14.02
CA TYR A 138 18.29 16.55 14.31
C TYR A 138 17.51 16.30 15.61
N GLY A 139 17.20 17.33 16.41
CA GLY A 139 16.56 17.28 17.74
C GLY A 139 15.22 16.51 17.90
N HIS A 140 14.89 15.64 16.95
CA HIS A 140 13.85 14.62 16.94
C HIS A 140 14.39 13.19 17.18
N SER A 141 15.60 13.03 17.75
CA SER A 141 16.23 11.70 17.94
C SER A 141 15.33 10.73 18.71
N HIS A 142 14.60 11.23 19.72
CA HIS A 142 13.64 10.44 20.48
C HIS A 142 12.47 9.95 19.64
N LEU A 143 11.83 10.81 18.84
CA LEU A 143 10.72 10.41 17.96
C LEU A 143 11.18 9.46 16.85
N PHE A 144 12.38 9.69 16.31
CA PHE A 144 13.01 8.77 15.37
C PHE A 144 13.20 7.38 15.98
N LYS A 145 13.87 7.31 17.13
CA LYS A 145 14.15 6.06 17.85
C LYS A 145 12.86 5.34 18.22
N CYS A 146 11.92 6.04 18.85
CA CYS A 146 10.61 5.51 19.21
C CYS A 146 9.87 4.91 18.01
N THR A 147 9.83 5.63 16.88
CA THR A 147 9.13 5.14 15.68
C THR A 147 9.81 3.90 15.12
N SER A 148 11.14 3.92 15.01
CA SER A 148 11.93 2.80 14.48
C SER A 148 11.80 1.55 15.36
N GLU A 149 11.88 1.71 16.68
CA GLU A 149 11.76 0.61 17.64
C GLU A 149 10.33 0.03 17.68
N LEU A 150 9.31 0.89 17.66
CA LEU A 150 7.93 0.45 17.58
C LEU A 150 7.68 -0.38 16.31
N ASP A 151 8.10 0.12 15.15
CA ASP A 151 7.90 -0.60 13.89
C ASP A 151 8.70 -1.92 13.86
N ARG A 152 9.98 -1.91 14.28
CA ARG A 152 10.78 -3.15 14.39
C ARG A 152 10.09 -4.21 15.24
N ARG A 153 9.50 -3.81 16.37
CA ARG A 153 8.75 -4.72 17.24
C ARG A 153 7.50 -5.25 16.53
N CYS A 154 6.68 -4.37 15.96
CA CYS A 154 5.46 -4.78 15.26
C CYS A 154 5.74 -5.68 14.05
N VAL A 155 6.78 -5.38 13.28
CA VAL A 155 7.22 -6.17 12.13
C VAL A 155 7.73 -7.55 12.55
N ARG A 156 8.57 -7.63 13.60
CA ARG A 156 9.05 -8.93 14.10
C ARG A 156 7.90 -9.81 14.54
N GLU A 157 6.97 -9.28 15.33
CA GLU A 157 5.81 -10.06 15.78
C GLU A 157 4.88 -10.44 14.62
N TYR A 158 4.68 -9.53 13.66
CA TYR A 158 3.96 -9.84 12.43
C TYR A 158 4.61 -10.99 11.64
N ALA A 159 5.92 -10.94 11.41
CA ALA A 159 6.65 -11.96 10.67
C ALA A 159 6.66 -13.32 11.39
N LYS A 160 6.82 -13.34 12.72
CA LYS A 160 6.66 -14.57 13.53
C LYS A 160 5.28 -15.20 13.35
N ARG A 161 4.22 -14.38 13.40
CA ARG A 161 2.85 -14.85 13.17
C ARG A 161 2.71 -15.40 11.76
N MET A 162 3.21 -14.69 10.75
CA MET A 162 3.17 -15.12 9.35
C MET A 162 3.95 -16.42 9.08
N ARG A 163 5.05 -16.69 9.79
CA ARG A 163 5.77 -17.97 9.72
C ARG A 163 4.89 -19.15 10.14
N THR A 164 4.01 -18.94 11.12
CA THR A 164 3.19 -19.99 11.73
C THR A 164 1.82 -20.11 11.07
N ASP A 165 1.21 -18.97 10.74
CA ASP A 165 -0.13 -18.84 10.19
C ASP A 165 -0.06 -17.74 9.12
N GLN A 166 -0.08 -18.11 7.83
CA GLN A 166 0.10 -17.18 6.72
C GLN A 166 -1.19 -16.42 6.36
N ASN A 167 -2.21 -16.46 7.22
CA ASN A 167 -3.48 -15.80 7.00
C ASN A 167 -3.34 -14.27 7.01
N LEU A 168 -3.24 -13.68 5.82
CA LEU A 168 -3.13 -12.24 5.63
C LEU A 168 -4.33 -11.46 6.17
N CYS A 169 -5.53 -12.04 6.12
CA CYS A 169 -6.76 -11.45 6.65
C CYS A 169 -6.68 -11.23 8.16
N LYS A 170 -5.88 -12.02 8.87
CA LYS A 170 -5.63 -11.90 10.31
C LYS A 170 -4.38 -11.10 10.63
N ASN A 171 -3.31 -11.27 9.84
CA ASN A 171 -2.01 -10.73 10.17
C ASN A 171 -1.76 -9.30 9.66
N ILE A 172 -2.31 -8.92 8.51
CA ILE A 172 -2.21 -7.53 8.04
C ILE A 172 -2.94 -6.58 9.00
N PRO A 173 -4.17 -6.88 9.48
CA PRO A 173 -4.82 -6.06 10.50
C PRO A 173 -4.05 -5.99 11.81
N TYR A 174 -3.47 -7.11 12.26
CA TYR A 174 -2.61 -7.11 13.42
C TYR A 174 -1.43 -6.13 13.29
N LYS A 175 -0.77 -6.12 12.13
CA LYS A 175 0.41 -5.26 11.89
C LYS A 175 0.08 -3.78 12.06
N TYR A 176 -0.97 -3.28 11.40
CA TYR A 176 -1.33 -1.87 11.55
C TYR A 176 -1.99 -1.55 12.89
N GLN A 177 -2.63 -2.52 13.56
CA GLN A 177 -3.16 -2.33 14.92
C GLN A 177 -2.02 -2.23 15.94
N CYS A 178 -0.93 -2.98 15.78
CA CYS A 178 0.26 -2.84 16.61
C CYS A 178 0.85 -1.41 16.54
N LEU A 179 0.98 -0.87 15.33
CA LEU A 179 1.40 0.52 15.12
C LEU A 179 0.42 1.53 15.75
N ARG A 180 -0.89 1.32 15.57
CA ARG A 180 -1.94 2.17 16.13
C ARG A 180 -1.89 2.19 17.66
N ASN A 181 -1.76 1.04 18.30
CA ASN A 181 -1.64 0.93 19.76
C ASN A 181 -0.38 1.67 20.25
N GLY A 182 0.76 1.49 19.58
CA GLY A 182 1.99 2.21 19.92
C GLY A 182 1.89 3.73 19.72
N TYR A 183 1.13 4.17 18.71
CA TYR A 183 0.85 5.59 18.47
C TYR A 183 0.02 6.23 19.59
N HIS A 184 -1.03 5.55 20.05
CA HIS A 184 -1.91 6.06 21.12
C HIS A 184 -1.30 5.98 22.52
N GLY A 185 -0.37 5.06 22.74
CA GLY A 185 0.46 5.04 23.94
C GLY A 185 1.50 6.17 23.91
N ASN A 186 2.75 5.80 23.63
CA ASN A 186 3.90 6.67 23.89
C ASN A 186 4.62 7.18 22.63
N CYS A 187 4.19 6.76 21.43
CA CYS A 187 4.89 7.04 20.17
C CYS A 187 4.08 7.88 19.19
N ARG A 188 3.79 9.14 19.55
CA ARG A 188 2.95 10.06 18.74
C ARG A 188 3.68 10.69 17.55
N SER A 189 4.36 9.86 16.76
CA SER A 189 5.11 10.29 15.58
C SER A 189 4.19 10.59 14.39
N ASN A 190 4.46 11.69 13.69
CA ASN A 190 3.79 11.99 12.42
C ASN A 190 4.02 10.91 11.36
N ALA A 191 5.16 10.20 11.40
CA ALA A 191 5.42 9.11 10.47
C ALA A 191 4.40 7.98 10.65
N ILE A 192 4.12 7.60 11.91
CA ILE A 192 3.14 6.57 12.25
C ILE A 192 1.73 7.03 11.88
N ARG A 193 1.36 8.28 12.23
CA ARG A 193 0.07 8.86 11.82
C ARG A 193 -0.12 8.78 10.31
N TYR A 194 0.88 9.20 9.53
CA TYR A 194 0.76 9.23 8.08
C TYR A 194 0.72 7.84 7.44
N ILE A 195 1.44 6.84 7.97
CA ILE A 195 1.31 5.48 7.45
C ILE A 195 -0.06 4.88 7.83
N LEU A 196 -0.58 5.16 9.02
CA LEU A 196 -1.92 4.74 9.43
C LEU A 196 -3.05 5.41 8.63
N ASP A 197 -2.83 6.61 8.08
CA ASP A 197 -3.77 7.31 7.18
C ASP A 197 -3.84 6.70 5.76
N ILE A 198 -2.85 5.86 5.39
CA ILE A 198 -2.68 5.33 4.02
C ILE A 198 -2.82 3.82 4.00
N PHE A 199 -1.96 3.12 4.73
CA PHE A 199 -1.75 1.68 4.58
C PHE A 199 -2.99 0.86 4.90
N PRO A 200 -3.69 1.04 6.04
CA PRO A 200 -4.89 0.26 6.35
C PRO A 200 -5.95 0.39 5.26
N ALA A 201 -6.26 1.62 4.82
CA ALA A 201 -7.29 1.86 3.81
C ALA A 201 -6.98 1.23 2.45
N GLU A 202 -5.70 1.12 2.05
CA GLU A 202 -5.33 0.46 0.80
C GLU A 202 -5.19 -1.06 0.97
N ALA A 203 -4.71 -1.52 2.13
CA ALA A 203 -4.61 -2.93 2.46
C ALA A 203 -6.01 -3.57 2.56
N ASP A 204 -6.95 -2.93 3.25
CA ASP A 204 -8.30 -3.44 3.47
C ASP A 204 -9.08 -3.60 2.14
N LYS A 205 -8.81 -2.76 1.13
CA LYS A 205 -9.38 -2.95 -0.23
C LYS A 205 -8.88 -4.23 -0.89
N VAL A 206 -7.61 -4.58 -0.68
CA VAL A 206 -7.04 -5.83 -1.19
C VAL A 206 -7.59 -7.02 -0.40
N LEU A 207 -7.59 -6.91 0.93
CA LEU A 207 -8.11 -7.96 1.81
C LEU A 207 -9.59 -8.23 1.58
N ALA A 208 -10.41 -7.21 1.34
CA ALA A 208 -11.82 -7.38 1.01
C ALA A 208 -12.01 -8.36 -0.16
N LYS A 209 -11.12 -8.32 -1.16
CA LYS A 209 -11.18 -9.24 -2.30
C LYS A 209 -10.63 -10.63 -2.00
N LEU A 210 -9.61 -10.72 -1.14
CA LEU A 210 -8.93 -11.99 -0.82
C LEU A 210 -9.62 -12.80 0.29
N CYS A 211 -10.33 -12.11 1.19
CA CYS A 211 -10.81 -12.66 2.45
C CYS A 211 -12.33 -12.93 2.47
N GLN A 212 -13.01 -12.71 1.34
CA GLN A 212 -14.48 -12.87 1.21
C GLN A 212 -14.97 -14.33 1.36
N SER A 213 -14.09 -15.34 1.40
CA SER A 213 -14.45 -16.76 1.38
C SER A 213 -14.70 -17.45 2.74
N ARG A 214 -15.24 -16.75 3.75
CA ARG A 214 -15.67 -17.40 5.01
C ARG A 214 -17.10 -17.11 5.47
N GLN A 215 -17.89 -16.33 4.72
CA GLN A 215 -19.31 -16.12 5.03
C GLN A 215 -20.28 -16.85 4.07
N ASP A 216 -19.79 -17.42 2.97
CA ASP A 216 -20.62 -18.13 1.97
C ASP A 216 -20.46 -19.67 1.98
N VAL A 217 -19.93 -20.25 3.06
CA VAL A 217 -19.98 -21.71 3.27
C VAL A 217 -20.76 -21.98 4.55
N GLY A 218 -22.07 -21.78 4.46
CA GLY A 218 -23.00 -22.52 5.29
C GLY A 218 -23.08 -23.94 4.74
N VAL A 219 -22.28 -24.84 5.31
CA VAL A 219 -22.46 -26.30 5.26
C VAL A 219 -22.08 -26.85 6.62
#